data_AF-A0A8J9T1H2-F1
#
_entry.id   AF-A0A8J9T1H2-F1
#
_cell.length_a   1.000
_cell.length_b   1.000
_cell.length_c   1.000
_cell.angle_alpha   90.00
_cell.angle_beta   90.00
_cell.angle_gamma   90.00
#
_symmetry.space_group_name_H-M   'P 1'
#
loop_
_entity.id
_entity.type
_entity.pdbx_description
1 polymer ?
#
loop_
_entity_poly.entity_id
_entity_poly.type
_entity_poly.pdbx_seq_one_letter_code
_entity_poly.pdbx_strand_id
1 'polypeptide(L)' 'MSEEKNNACDLMLDRLAQNVSRNPAKRAVAFLAGGRNGGSLQKELTYQELETETTKVAKHLIRKGIEKGE' A
#
# COMPACT_ATOMS: atom_id res chain seq x y z
N MET A 1 -2.15 -4.54 -34.08
CA MET A 1 -2.10 -3.27 -33.34
C MET A 1 -1.51 -3.59 -31.99
N SER A 2 -0.21 -3.32 -31.87
CA SER A 2 0.57 -3.64 -30.69
C SER A 2 0.22 -2.62 -29.62
N GLU A 3 -0.34 -3.06 -28.48
CA GLU A 3 -0.46 -2.21 -27.30
C GLU A 3 0.96 -1.82 -26.88
N GLU A 4 1.34 -0.56 -27.13
CA GLU A 4 2.41 0.10 -26.40
C GLU A 4 2.03 0.04 -24.92
N LYS A 5 2.54 -0.97 -24.22
CA LYS A 5 2.59 -0.95 -22.76
C LYS A 5 3.48 0.23 -22.40
N ASN A 6 2.83 1.36 -22.12
CA ASN A 6 3.43 2.53 -21.53
C ASN A 6 4.33 2.08 -20.36
N ASN A 7 5.64 2.07 -20.60
CA ASN A 7 6.68 1.95 -19.59
C ASN A 7 6.74 3.26 -18.77
N ALA A 8 5.59 3.76 -18.30
CA ALA A 8 5.56 4.66 -17.18
C ALA A 8 6.06 3.84 -15.99
N CYS A 9 7.10 4.30 -15.30
CA CYS A 9 7.61 3.66 -14.09
C CYS A 9 6.42 3.20 -13.23
N ASP A 10 6.21 1.89 -13.10
CA ASP A 10 5.15 1.33 -12.26
C ASP A 10 5.54 1.60 -10.81
N LEU A 11 5.19 2.80 -10.32
CA LEU A 11 5.50 3.18 -8.95
C LEU A 11 4.65 2.34 -8.02
N MET A 12 5.20 2.01 -6.85
CA MET A 12 4.50 1.23 -5.84
C MET A 12 3.14 1.85 -5.45
N LEU A 13 3.03 3.19 -5.47
CA LEU A 13 1.78 3.89 -5.20
C LEU A 13 0.76 3.75 -6.33
N ASP A 14 1.19 3.71 -7.58
CA ASP A 14 0.30 3.45 -8.72
C ASP A 14 -0.26 2.03 -8.65
N ARG A 15 0.59 1.07 -8.28
CA ARG A 15 0.16 -0.32 -8.07
C ARG A 15 -0.81 -0.46 -6.90
N LEU A 16 -0.61 0.30 -5.82
CA LEU A 16 -1.54 0.34 -4.68
C LEU A 16 -2.91 0.87 -5.11
N ALA A 17 -2.94 2.01 -5.81
CA ALA A 17 -4.18 2.62 -6.32
C ALA A 17 -4.93 1.66 -7.26
N GLN A 18 -4.21 0.96 -8.15
CA GLN A 18 -4.81 -0.06 -9.01
C GLN A 18 -5.43 -1.21 -8.21
N ASN A 19 -4.78 -1.67 -7.13
CA ASN A 19 -5.31 -2.75 -6.29
C ASN A 19 -6.54 -2.29 -5.49
N VAL A 20 -6.54 -1.05 -4.97
CA VAL A 20 -7.69 -0.44 -4.31
C VAL A 20 -8.88 -0.38 -5.26
N SER A 21 -8.66 0.12 -6.48
CA SER A 21 -9.72 0.22 -7.50
C SER A 21 -10.28 -1.16 -7.89
N ARG A 22 -9.42 -2.19 -7.99
CA ARG A 22 -9.85 -3.54 -8.40
C ARG A 22 -10.54 -4.32 -7.28
N ASN A 23 -10.02 -4.27 -6.07
CA ASN A 23 -10.59 -5.00 -4.94
C ASN A 23 -10.17 -4.34 -3.61
N PRO A 24 -10.91 -3.32 -3.15
CA PRO A 24 -10.52 -2.52 -1.98
C PRO A 24 -10.50 -3.32 -0.68
N ALA A 25 -11.38 -4.32 -0.56
CA ALA A 25 -11.53 -5.16 0.64
C ALA A 25 -10.56 -6.35 0.70
N LYS A 26 -9.75 -6.59 -0.35
CA LYS A 26 -8.76 -7.67 -0.33
C LYS A 26 -7.64 -7.33 0.66
N ARG A 27 -7.24 -8.33 1.46
CA ARG A 27 -6.11 -8.23 2.40
C ARG A 27 -4.82 -7.91 1.63
N ALA A 28 -4.14 -6.86 2.07
CA ALA A 28 -2.87 -6.40 1.53
C ALA A 28 -1.70 -6.75 2.45
N VAL A 29 -1.90 -6.59 3.76
CA VAL A 29 -0.87 -6.81 4.80
C VAL A 29 -1.48 -7.57 5.97
N ALA A 30 -0.72 -8.51 6.54
CA ALA A 30 -1.05 -9.20 7.78
C ALA A 30 0.13 -9.12 8.75
N PHE A 31 -0.15 -8.70 9.98
CA PHE A 31 0.77 -8.71 11.11
C PHE A 31 0.48 -9.93 11.97
N LEU A 32 1.52 -10.74 12.20
CA LEU A 32 1.42 -11.95 13.00
C LEU A 32 2.11 -11.74 14.35
N ALA A 33 1.47 -12.16 15.43
CA ALA A 33 2.11 -12.30 16.73
C ALA A 33 2.90 -13.60 16.78
N GLY A 34 4.06 -13.58 17.47
CA GLY A 34 4.88 -14.77 17.66
C GLY A 34 4.14 -15.87 18.43
N GLY A 35 4.31 -17.12 17.99
CA GLY A 35 3.64 -18.29 18.58
C GLY A 35 4.05 -19.60 17.89
N ARG A 36 3.57 -20.73 18.40
CA ARG A 36 3.81 -22.04 17.75
C ARG A 36 3.12 -22.09 16.38
N ASN A 37 3.68 -22.83 15.43
CA ASN A 37 3.14 -23.05 14.08
C ASN A 37 2.95 -21.76 13.23
N GLY A 38 3.91 -20.83 13.27
CA GLY A 38 3.86 -19.62 12.42
C GLY A 38 3.12 -18.43 13.03
N GLY A 39 2.75 -18.51 14.31
CA GLY A 39 2.13 -17.41 15.04
C GLY A 39 0.62 -17.33 14.86
N SER A 40 0.03 -16.23 15.34
CA SER A 40 -1.40 -15.95 15.20
C SER A 40 -1.62 -14.59 14.54
N LEU A 41 -2.68 -14.48 13.73
CA LEU A 41 -3.06 -13.22 13.11
C LEU A 41 -3.42 -12.19 14.18
N GLN A 42 -2.66 -11.10 14.23
CA GLN A 42 -2.87 -10.03 15.19
C GLN A 42 -3.64 -8.86 14.57
N LYS A 43 -3.27 -8.49 13.35
CA LYS A 43 -3.90 -7.39 12.60
C LYS A 43 -3.79 -7.65 11.11
N GLU A 44 -4.79 -7.24 10.36
CA GLU A 44 -4.72 -7.16 8.92
C GLU A 44 -5.08 -5.76 8.44
N LEU A 45 -4.61 -5.42 7.25
CA LEU A 45 -5.03 -4.25 6.50
C LEU A 45 -5.46 -4.70 5.12
N THR A 46 -6.63 -4.23 4.71
CA THR A 46 -7.09 -4.26 3.32
C THR A 46 -6.31 -3.27 2.47
N TYR A 47 -6.42 -3.37 1.14
CA TYR A 47 -5.80 -2.36 0.26
C TYR A 47 -6.31 -0.95 0.54
N GLN A 48 -7.62 -0.80 0.81
CA GLN A 48 -8.21 0.52 1.11
C GLN A 48 -7.66 1.12 2.41
N GLU A 49 -7.50 0.30 3.45
CA GLU A 49 -6.95 0.75 4.72
C GLU A 49 -5.46 1.08 4.60
N LEU A 50 -4.71 0.29 3.83
CA LEU A 50 -3.29 0.55 3.56
C LEU A 50 -3.08 1.88 2.81
N GLU A 51 -3.90 2.19 1.80
CA GLU A 51 -3.87 3.47 1.09
C GLU A 51 -4.18 4.64 2.02
N THR A 52 -5.18 4.47 2.90
CA THR A 52 -5.59 5.48 3.87
C THR A 52 -4.45 5.80 4.85
N GLU A 53 -3.84 4.78 5.45
CA GLU A 53 -2.74 4.97 6.40
C GLU A 53 -1.48 5.52 5.72
N THR A 54 -1.16 5.06 4.51
CA THR A 54 -0.03 5.58 3.72
C THR A 54 -0.22 7.06 3.40
N THR A 55 -1.42 7.45 2.97
CA THR A 55 -1.78 8.85 2.69
C THR A 55 -1.70 9.71 3.94
N LYS A 56 -2.12 9.19 5.10
CA LYS A 56 -2.04 9.88 6.38
C LYS A 56 -0.59 10.15 6.78
N VAL A 57 0.29 9.16 6.62
CA VAL A 57 1.74 9.32 6.86
C VAL A 57 2.32 10.34 5.88
N ALA A 58 2.06 10.23 4.59
CA ALA A 58 2.55 11.18 3.59
C ALA A 58 2.15 12.63 3.92
N LYS A 59 0.87 12.87 4.27
CA LYS A 59 0.39 14.18 4.71
C LYS A 59 1.11 14.67 5.97
N HIS A 60 1.44 13.78 6.90
CA HIS A 60 2.21 14.14 8.09
C HIS A 60 3.65 14.55 7.74
N LEU A 61 4.32 13.80 6.86
CA LEU A 61 5.69 14.08 6.42
C LEU A 61 5.78 15.41 5.65
N ILE A 62 4.83 15.68 4.74
CA ILE A 62 4.73 16.96 4.03
C ILE A 62 4.57 18.12 5.02
N ARG A 63 3.72 17.98 6.05
CA ARG A 63 3.57 19.01 7.09
C ARG A 63 4.83 19.24 7.92
N LYS A 64 5.75 18.26 7.95
CA LYS A 64 7.06 18.37 8.61
C LYS A 64 8.13 18.99 7.70
N GLY A 65 7.78 19.33 6.46
CA GLY A 65 8.69 19.95 5.50
C GLY A 65 9.51 18.94 4.70
N ILE A 66 9.17 17.66 4.71
CA ILE A 66 9.83 16.65 3.87
C ILE A 66 9.36 16.84 2.43
N GLU A 67 10.32 16.95 1.52
CA GLU A 67 10.09 17.18 0.11
C GLU A 67 10.29 15.90 -0.73
N LYS A 68 9.94 16.00 -2.01
CA LYS A 68 10.09 14.87 -2.94
C LYS A 68 11.58 14.60 -3.17
N GLY A 69 12.03 13.39 -2.85
CA GLY A 69 13.40 12.93 -3.10
C GLY A 69 14.25 12.77 -1.83
N GLU A 70 13.71 13.15 -0.67
CA GLU A 70 14.27 12.91 0.66
C GLU A 70 13.82 11.57 1.28
#